data_AF-A0A7M4FNI7-F1
#
_entry.id   AF-A0A7M4FNI7-F1
#
_cell.length_a   1.000
_cell.length_b   1.000
_cell.length_c   1.000
_cell.angle_alpha   90.00
_cell.angle_beta   90.00
_cell.angle_gamma   90.00
#
_symmetry.space_group_name_H-M   'P 1'
#
loop_
_entity.id
_entity.type
_entity.pdbx_description
1 polymer ?
#
loop_
_entity_poly.entity_id
_entity_poly.type
_entity_poly.pdbx_seq_one_letter_code
_entity_poly.pdbx_strand_id
1 'polypeptide(L)' 'MIAAVSLGFFGSIFGLVGMKCTKVGGSDQTKAKIACLAGLIFILSGLCSMTGCSLYANRITSEFFDPTFIAQK' A
#
# COMPACT_ATOMS: atom_id res chain seq x y z
N MET A 1 -5.37 4.86 -4.38
CA MET A 1 -5.14 5.53 -3.09
C MET A 1 -6.02 5.02 -1.95
N ILE A 2 -7.36 5.03 -2.03
CA ILE A 2 -8.22 4.51 -0.93
C ILE A 2 -7.86 3.07 -0.50
N ALA A 3 -7.70 2.16 -1.46
CA ALA A 3 -7.30 0.78 -1.17
C ALA A 3 -5.90 0.69 -0.50
N ALA A 4 -4.97 1.56 -0.88
CA ALA A 4 -3.65 1.61 -0.25
C ALA A 4 -3.79 2.05 1.23
N VAL A 5 -4.61 3.06 1.51
CA VAL A 5 -4.84 3.55 2.89
C VAL A 5 -5.51 2.47 3.75
N SER A 6 -6.54 1.79 3.24
CA SER A 6 -7.21 0.73 4.00
C SER A 6 -6.27 -0.46 4.27
N LEU A 7 -5.52 -0.92 3.26
CA LEU A 7 -4.51 -1.97 3.44
C LEU A 7 -3.40 -1.56 4.41
N GLY A 8 -2.95 -0.30 4.36
CA GLY A 8 -1.96 0.23 5.27
C GLY A 8 -2.44 0.24 6.72
N PHE A 9 -3.69 0.66 6.95
CA PHE A 9 -4.31 0.64 8.28
C PHE A 9 -4.39 -0.77 8.87
N PHE A 10 -4.91 -1.72 8.10
CA PHE A 10 -4.94 -3.13 8.53
C PHE A 10 -3.54 -3.70 8.74
N GLY A 11 -2.59 -3.38 7.84
CA GLY A 11 -1.19 -3.78 7.96
C GLY A 11 -0.54 -3.30 9.25
N SER A 12 -0.80 -2.05 9.66
CA SER A 12 -0.33 -1.50 10.95
C SER A 12 -0.91 -2.26 12.14
N ILE A 13 -2.21 -2.56 12.13
CA ILE A 13 -2.86 -3.34 13.20
C ILE A 13 -2.25 -4.74 13.29
N PHE A 14 -2.12 -5.46 12.17
CA PHE A 14 -1.49 -6.77 12.16
C PHE A 14 -0.01 -6.73 12.58
N GLY A 15 0.71 -5.66 12.23
CA GLY A 15 2.08 -5.42 12.67
C GLY A 15 2.18 -5.31 14.20
N LEU A 16 1.29 -4.55 14.83
CA LEU A 16 1.23 -4.43 16.29
C LEU A 16 0.90 -5.77 16.95
N VAL A 17 -0.02 -6.56 16.38
CA VAL A 17 -0.38 -7.89 16.91
C VAL A 17 0.77 -8.91 16.77
N GLY A 18 1.60 -8.78 15.72
CA GLY A 18 2.73 -9.67 15.45
C GLY A 18 3.96 -9.46 16.33
N MET A 19 4.05 -8.37 17.10
CA MET A 19 5.19 -8.11 17.97
C MET A 19 5.20 -9.02 19.20
N LYS A 20 6.39 -9.42 19.66
CA LYS A 20 6.58 -10.26 20.86
C LYS A 20 6.00 -9.64 22.13
N CYS A 21 6.03 -8.31 22.24
CA CYS A 21 5.50 -7.57 23.38
C CYS A 21 3.96 -7.49 23.42
N THR A 22 3.27 -7.85 22.34
CA THR A 22 1.80 -7.82 22.30
C THR A 22 1.22 -9.11 22.84
N LYS A 23 0.31 -9.05 23.82
CA LYS A 23 -0.31 -10.24 24.45
C LYS A 23 -1.34 -10.98 23.56
N VAL A 24 -1.80 -10.34 22.49
CA VAL A 24 -2.75 -10.92 21.52
C VAL A 24 -2.00 -11.74 20.46
N GLY A 25 -2.49 -12.93 20.07
CA GLY A 25 -1.91 -13.69 18.94
C GLY A 25 -1.29 -15.06 19.26
N GLY A 26 -1.51 -15.63 20.45
CA GLY A 26 -1.14 -17.02 20.75
C GLY A 26 0.37 -17.26 20.83
N SER A 27 0.86 -18.31 20.16
CA SER A 27 2.27 -18.75 20.18
C SER A 27 3.20 -17.82 19.39
N ASP A 28 4.49 -17.82 19.71
CA ASP A 28 5.53 -17.06 18.99
C ASP A 28 5.57 -17.37 17.49
N GLN A 29 5.30 -18.63 17.12
CA GLN A 29 5.25 -19.05 15.72
C GLN A 29 4.11 -18.36 14.98
N THR A 30 2.91 -18.29 15.57
CA THR A 30 1.76 -17.60 14.98
C THR A 30 2.02 -16.09 14.85
N LYS A 31 2.62 -15.48 15.88
CA LYS A 31 3.03 -14.07 15.86
C LYS A 31 4.03 -13.75 14.74
N ALA A 32 5.02 -14.62 14.54
CA ALA A 32 5.99 -14.47 13.47
C ALA A 32 5.34 -14.54 12.08
N LYS A 33 4.36 -15.42 11.89
CA LYS A 33 3.59 -15.50 10.63
C LYS A 33 2.73 -14.24 10.41
N ILE A 34 2.06 -13.76 11.47
CA ILE A 34 1.26 -12.53 11.41
C ILE A 34 2.14 -11.32 11.08
N ALA A 35 3.31 -11.18 11.71
CA ALA A 35 4.25 -10.09 11.43
C ALA A 35 4.75 -10.13 9.97
N CYS A 36 5.04 -11.32 9.44
CA CYS A 36 5.42 -11.50 8.05
C CYS A 36 4.30 -11.12 7.07
N LEU A 37 3.06 -11.57 7.35
CA LEU A 37 1.86 -11.18 6.59
C LEU A 37 1.61 -9.68 6.64
N ALA A 38 1.76 -9.05 7.80
CA ALA A 38 1.63 -7.61 7.97
C ALA A 38 2.62 -6.84 7.07
N GLY A 39 3.88 -7.28 7.05
CA GLY A 39 4.91 -6.70 6.16
C GLY A 39 4.54 -6.82 4.68
N LEU A 40 4.06 -7.99 4.24
CA LEU A 40 3.59 -8.21 2.87
C LEU A 40 2.44 -7.26 2.49
N ILE A 41 1.44 -7.11 3.36
CA ILE A 41 0.30 -6.20 3.15
C ILE A 41 0.79 -4.75 3.08
N PHE A 42 1.76 -4.37 3.90
CA PHE A 42 2.31 -3.01 3.91
C PHE A 42 3.07 -2.69 2.62
N ILE A 43 3.83 -3.64 2.08
CA ILE A 43 4.51 -3.50 0.78
C ILE A 43 3.47 -3.36 -0.34
N LEU A 44 2.42 -4.19 -0.34
CA LEU A 44 1.35 -4.12 -1.33
C LEU A 44 0.59 -2.78 -1.28
N SER A 45 0.34 -2.26 -0.07
CA SER A 45 -0.25 -0.94 0.13
C SER A 45 0.63 0.16 -0.51
N GLY A 46 1.94 0.14 -0.23
CA GLY A 46 2.89 1.10 -0.80
C GLY A 46 2.93 1.06 -2.33
N LEU A 47 3.01 -0.15 -2.89
CA LEU A 47 2.99 -0.36 -4.35
C LEU A 47 1.71 0.16 -4.99
N CYS A 48 0.54 -0.12 -4.40
CA CYS A 48 -0.75 0.36 -4.90
C CYS A 48 -0.82 1.90 -4.92
N SER A 49 -0.23 2.55 -3.91
CA SER A 49 -0.14 4.01 -3.87
C SER A 49 0.80 4.57 -4.94
N MET A 50 1.99 3.97 -5.08
CA MET A 50 2.96 4.34 -6.13
C MET A 50 2.37 4.22 -7.52
N THR A 51 1.73 3.10 -7.86
CA THR A 51 1.13 2.90 -9.19
C THR A 51 0.09 3.98 -9.50
N GLY A 52 -0.72 4.38 -8.51
CA GLY A 52 -1.69 5.46 -8.69
C GLY A 52 -1.04 6.79 -9.06
N CYS A 53 0.00 7.18 -8.32
CA CYS A 53 0.76 8.40 -8.62
C CYS A 53 1.50 8.31 -9.96
N SER A 54 2.13 7.18 -10.27
CA SER A 54 2.87 6.98 -11.50
C SER A 54 1.98 7.01 -12.74
N LEU A 55 0.79 6.40 -12.68
CA LEU A 55 -0.18 6.49 -13.77
C LEU A 55 -0.67 7.92 -13.97
N TYR A 56 -1.00 8.62 -12.88
CA TYR A 56 -1.43 10.01 -12.97
C TYR A 56 -0.33 10.90 -13.58
N ALA A 57 0.90 10.79 -13.08
CA ALA A 57 2.04 11.53 -13.61
C ALA A 57 2.29 11.21 -15.09
N ASN A 58 2.27 9.93 -15.47
CA ASN A 58 2.44 9.53 -16.86
C ASN A 58 1.34 10.11 -17.76
N ARG A 59 0.09 10.15 -17.30
CA ARG A 59 -1.00 10.78 -18.07
C ARG A 59 -0.72 12.25 -18.30
N ILE A 60 -0.42 13.01 -17.24
CA ILE A 60 -0.09 14.43 -17.36
C ILE A 60 1.09 14.63 -18.32
N THR A 61 2.18 13.87 -18.16
CA THR A 61 3.34 13.96 -19.05
C THR A 61 2.98 13.63 -20.49
N SER A 62 2.21 12.57 -20.74
CA SER A 62 1.76 12.21 -22.10
C SER A 62 0.92 13.33 -22.72
N GLU A 63 -0.08 13.87 -22.01
CA GLU A 63 -0.89 14.99 -22.51
C GLU A 63 -0.02 16.24 -22.79
N PHE A 64 1.00 16.50 -21.97
CA PHE A 64 1.90 17.65 -22.17
C PHE A 64 2.79 17.53 -23.41
N PHE A 65 3.20 16.30 -23.78
CA PHE A 65 4.08 16.06 -24.93
C PHE A 65 3.33 15.63 -26.19
N ASP A 66 2.01 15.49 -26.14
CA ASP A 66 1.21 15.09 -27.29
C ASP A 66 0.94 16.29 -28.22
N PRO A 67 1.45 16.29 -29.47
CA PRO A 67 1.26 17.39 -30.41
C PRO A 67 -0.19 17.53 -30.89
N THR A 68 -1.05 16.55 -30.60
CA THR A 68 -2.48 16.56 -30.94
C THR A 68 -3.39 16.81 -29.75
N PHE A 69 -2.82 17.19 -28.59
CA PHE A 69 -3.58 17.45 -27.37
C PHE A 69 -4.59 18.59 -27.57
N ILE A 70 -5.88 18.25 -27.61
CA ILE A 70 -6.98 19.22 -27.56
C ILE A 70 -7.48 19.26 -26.13
N ALA A 71 -7.27 20.38 -25.45
CA ALA A 71 -7.71 20.56 -24.07
C ALA A 71 -9.22 20.27 -23.95
N GLN A 72 -9.57 19.21 -23.20
CA GLN A 72 -10.96 18.94 -22.83
C GLN A 72 -11.44 20.07 -21.90
N LYS A 73 -12.38 20.86 -22.41
CA LYS A 73 -13.03 21.99 -21.73
C LYS A 73 -14.07 21.52 -20.71
#